data_AF-A0A941XI58-F1
#
_entry.id   AF-A0A941XI58-F1
#
_cell.length_a   1.000
_cell.length_b   1.000
_cell.length_c   1.000
_cell.angle_alpha   90.00
_cell.angle_beta   90.00
_cell.angle_gamma   90.00
#
_symmetry.space_group_name_H-M   'P 1'
#
loop_
_entity.id
_entity.type
_entity.pdbx_description
1 polymer ?
#
loop_
_entity_poly.entity_id
_entity_poly.type
_entity_poly.pdbx_seq_one_letter_code
_entity_poly.pdbx_strand_id
1 'polypeptide(L)'
;MMLMAVIGSMAAILFHERARLRELEAGIVEIRQVRCELSEIHRNITVLASLGESVIAWEAEDYHSYCTRRLKVDNLLQVLQSGNSYMVDYPQIDTLRGLLSSKEEHLHRIMLLFHRQDEADSLLVNHLPEAAREATQTRTVVQKKTGIARLFGGKKTVELPPSPDKLHALNQRLLALQMERIGNMDNYTDSLRTRNRELNRKLFALLGSINDHMQAAFQYREQNIAQSHRCSTRIITGLIFSAIILLVISFMIIQRHLRRDTKLRQQMEEIINKNRDLLDMRKKIILTISHDIRAPLSIINGSAELAMDTRDRKKRNGHLANIGVLCKHILHLLNNLLDVYRLNEAKETRHDIPFRLSGLLERIAAGFTHTANDKGLQCKKNILLNINILISDTVPVFFSGLGFVLLFHITHCVKGKKQ
;
A
#
# COMPACT_ATOMS: atom_id res chain seq x y z
N MET A 1 8.08 -21.19 -7.92
CA MET A 1 9.35 -20.52 -7.56
C MET A 1 9.32 -19.01 -7.79
N MET A 2 9.06 -18.50 -9.00
CA MET A 2 9.02 -17.05 -9.28
C MET A 2 8.13 -16.25 -8.33
N LEU A 3 6.92 -16.74 -8.04
CA LEU A 3 5.97 -16.04 -7.18
C LEU A 3 6.45 -15.93 -5.72
N MET A 4 7.12 -16.97 -5.21
CA MET A 4 7.72 -16.98 -3.87
C MET A 4 8.95 -16.06 -3.78
N ALA A 5 9.75 -16.00 -4.85
CA ALA A 5 10.90 -15.09 -4.92
C ALA A 5 10.46 -13.62 -4.91
N VAL A 6 9.37 -13.29 -5.59
CA VAL A 6 8.85 -11.91 -5.62
C VAL A 6 8.14 -11.53 -4.32
N ILE A 7 7.41 -12.45 -3.68
CA ILE A 7 6.85 -12.21 -2.34
C ILE A 7 7.99 -12.02 -1.32
N GLY A 8 9.04 -12.83 -1.41
CA GLY A 8 10.22 -12.72 -0.56
C GLY A 8 10.96 -11.39 -0.72
N SER A 9 11.17 -10.92 -1.96
CA SER A 9 11.82 -9.63 -2.21
C SER A 9 10.96 -8.46 -1.74
N MET A 10 9.65 -8.51 -1.97
CA MET A 10 8.71 -7.50 -1.49
C MET A 10 8.65 -7.44 0.04
N ALA A 11 8.65 -8.59 0.72
CA ALA A 11 8.71 -8.66 2.17
C ALA A 11 10.02 -8.09 2.73
N ALA A 12 11.16 -8.41 2.10
CA ALA A 12 12.46 -7.87 2.49
C ALA A 12 12.53 -6.34 2.35
N ILE A 13 12.02 -5.79 1.24
CA ILE A 13 11.97 -4.33 1.02
C ILE A 13 11.04 -3.67 2.04
N LEU A 14 9.86 -4.24 2.31
CA LEU A 14 8.94 -3.72 3.33
C LEU A 14 9.56 -3.73 4.73
N PHE A 15 10.34 -4.76 5.07
CA PHE A 15 10.98 -4.84 6.38
C PHE A 15 12.09 -3.80 6.53
N HIS A 16 12.90 -3.62 5.48
CA HIS A 16 13.93 -2.58 5.43
C HIS A 16 13.31 -1.18 5.55
N GLU A 17 12.20 -0.94 4.86
CA GLU A 17 11.51 0.34 4.89
C GLU A 17 10.80 0.61 6.22
N ARG A 18 10.20 -0.40 6.84
CA ARG A 18 9.64 -0.32 8.20
C ARG A 18 10.70 0.06 9.23
N ALA A 19 11.89 -0.53 9.15
CA ALA A 19 12.99 -0.20 10.04
C ALA A 19 13.42 1.27 9.85
N ARG A 20 13.58 1.70 8.59
CA ARG A 20 13.94 3.07 8.24
C ARG A 20 12.89 4.11 8.65
N LEU A 21 11.60 3.78 8.52
CA LEU A 21 10.50 4.64 8.97
C LEU A 21 10.47 4.80 10.50
N ARG A 22 10.74 3.74 11.25
CA ARG A 22 10.82 3.80 12.72
C ARG A 22 11.96 4.70 13.19
N GLU A 23 13.12 4.61 12.56
CA GLU A 23 14.26 5.48 12.88
C GLU A 23 13.95 6.96 12.56
N LEU A 24 13.22 7.21 11.48
CA LEU A 24 12.75 8.54 11.11
C LEU A 24 11.73 9.10 12.11
N GLU A 25 10.73 8.29 12.49
CA GLU A 25 9.71 8.66 13.49
C GLU A 25 10.34 8.94 14.85
N ALA A 26 11.31 8.13 15.28
CA ALA A 26 12.06 8.36 16.52
C ALA A 26 12.78 9.72 16.49
N GLY A 27 13.48 10.05 15.39
CA GLY A 27 14.13 11.34 15.24
C GLY A 27 13.17 12.53 15.23
N ILE A 28 11.96 12.38 14.68
CA ILE A 28 10.91 13.43 14.70
C ILE A 28 10.41 13.66 16.14
N VAL A 29 10.22 12.58 16.92
CA VAL A 29 9.77 12.66 18.31
C VAL A 29 10.82 13.36 19.18
N GLU A 30 12.10 12.99 19.03
CA GLU A 30 13.21 13.66 19.72
C GLU A 30 13.24 15.16 19.44
N ILE A 31 13.19 15.56 18.16
CA ILE A 31 13.18 16.97 17.74
C ILE A 31 12.00 17.73 18.37
N ARG A 32 10.81 17.13 18.37
CA ARG A 32 9.61 17.75 18.95
C ARG A 32 9.78 17.94 20.46
N GLN A 33 10.33 16.94 21.16
CA GLN A 33 10.56 17.02 22.60
C GLN A 33 11.53 18.16 22.94
N VAL A 34 12.66 18.23 22.24
CA VAL A 34 13.66 19.28 22.42
C VAL A 34 13.05 20.67 22.20
N ARG A 35 12.20 20.83 21.18
CA ARG A 35 11.53 22.11 20.89
C ARG A 35 10.55 22.51 22.00
N CYS A 36 9.83 21.56 22.59
CA CYS A 36 8.95 21.81 23.73
C CYS A 36 9.75 22.26 24.96
N GLU A 37 10.85 21.56 25.29
CA GLU A 37 11.73 21.90 26.41
C GLU A 37 12.31 23.32 26.25
N LEU A 38 12.79 23.65 25.05
CA LEU A 38 13.33 24.98 24.75
C LEU A 38 12.27 26.08 24.87
N SER A 39 11.05 25.83 24.39
CA SER A 39 9.94 26.78 24.53
C SER A 39 9.57 27.00 26.00
N GLU A 40 9.59 25.95 26.83
CA GLU A 40 9.36 26.06 28.26
C GLU A 40 10.49 26.86 28.96
N ILE A 41 11.75 26.61 28.60
CA ILE A 41 12.91 27.40 29.09
C ILE A 41 12.72 28.88 28.74
N HIS A 42 12.41 29.18 27.48
CA HIS A 42 12.22 30.55 27.01
C HIS A 42 11.10 31.28 27.76
N ARG A 43 9.95 30.61 27.95
CA ARG A 43 8.84 31.15 28.73
C ARG A 43 9.25 31.43 30.18
N ASN A 44 9.92 30.49 30.84
CA ASN A 44 10.33 30.65 32.23
C ASN A 44 11.38 31.77 32.41
N ILE A 45 12.34 31.87 31.49
CA ILE A 45 13.32 32.96 31.46
C ILE A 45 12.63 34.32 31.27
N THR A 46 11.64 34.39 30.39
CA THR A 46 10.87 35.63 30.17
C THR A 46 10.13 36.06 31.44
N VAL A 47 9.53 35.11 32.16
CA VAL A 47 8.89 35.39 33.46
C VAL A 47 9.92 35.80 34.52
N LEU A 48 11.11 35.19 34.56
CA LEU A 48 12.18 35.63 35.45
C LEU A 48 12.67 37.05 35.10
N ALA A 49 12.71 37.40 33.81
CA ALA A 49 13.00 38.77 33.38
C ALA A 49 11.97 39.75 33.92
N SER A 50 10.67 39.46 33.77
CA SER A 50 9.60 40.35 34.25
C SER A 50 9.56 40.47 35.78
N LEU A 51 9.73 39.36 36.52
CA LEU A 51 9.76 39.40 37.97
C LEU A 51 10.92 40.28 38.47
N GLY A 52 12.09 40.17 37.84
CA GLY A 52 13.28 40.93 38.21
C GLY A 52 13.18 42.44 37.99
N GLU A 53 12.19 42.95 37.24
CA GLU A 53 11.92 44.38 37.11
C GLU A 53 11.27 44.97 38.39
N SER A 54 10.59 44.13 39.18
CA SER A 54 9.88 44.53 40.40
C SER A 54 10.67 44.24 41.70
N VAL A 55 11.98 44.02 41.57
CA VAL A 55 12.88 43.59 42.68
C VAL A 55 12.89 44.51 43.90
N ILE A 56 12.57 45.79 43.71
CA ILE A 56 12.54 46.78 44.80
C ILE A 56 11.37 46.52 45.77
N ALA A 57 10.28 45.92 45.27
CA ALA A 57 9.09 45.62 46.05
C ALA A 57 9.06 44.17 46.57
N TRP A 58 10.15 43.42 46.41
CA TRP A 58 10.20 42.02 46.81
C TRP A 58 10.29 41.85 48.31
N GLU A 59 9.46 40.94 48.83
CA GLU A 59 9.63 40.36 50.15
C GLU A 59 10.47 39.07 50.08
N ALA A 60 10.79 38.49 51.24
CA ALA A 60 11.54 37.24 51.31
C ALA A 60 10.83 36.08 50.57
N GLU A 61 9.49 36.09 50.52
CA GLU A 61 8.69 35.10 49.79
C GLU A 61 8.80 35.25 48.26
N ASP A 62 8.86 36.49 47.76
CA ASP A 62 9.05 36.77 46.33
C ASP A 62 10.43 36.32 45.85
N TYR A 63 11.46 36.57 46.66
CA TYR A 63 12.80 36.09 46.39
C TYR A 63 12.86 34.55 46.37
N HIS A 64 12.18 33.88 47.30
CA HIS A 64 12.08 32.42 47.29
C HIS A 64 11.39 31.91 46.02
N SER A 65 10.26 32.52 45.64
CA SER A 65 9.53 32.19 44.41
C SER A 65 10.38 32.37 43.15
N TYR A 66 11.20 33.42 43.10
CA TYR A 66 12.17 33.65 42.03
C TYR A 66 13.25 32.55 41.99
N CYS A 67 13.83 32.21 43.15
CA CYS A 67 14.84 31.16 43.28
C CYS A 67 14.30 29.78 42.83
N THR A 68 13.11 29.39 43.28
CA THR A 68 12.46 28.14 42.88
C THR A 68 12.26 28.08 41.37
N ARG A 69 11.83 29.18 40.75
CA ARG A 69 11.64 29.25 39.30
C ARG A 69 12.98 29.22 38.54
N ARG A 70 14.03 29.85 39.06
CA ARG A 70 15.39 29.73 38.49
C ARG A 70 15.90 28.30 38.56
N LEU A 71 15.73 27.61 39.68
CA LEU A 71 16.09 26.20 39.84
C LEU A 71 15.32 25.31 38.86
N LYS A 72 14.04 25.61 38.59
CA LYS A 72 13.28 24.92 37.55
C LYS A 72 13.91 25.09 36.17
N VAL A 73 14.34 26.32 35.82
CA VAL A 73 15.05 26.58 34.55
C VAL A 73 16.39 25.85 34.52
N ASP A 74 17.13 25.83 35.63
CA ASP A 74 18.41 25.12 35.74
C ASP A 74 18.25 23.61 35.49
N ASN A 75 17.21 22.99 36.06
CA ASN A 75 16.87 21.59 35.82
C ASN A 75 16.53 21.34 34.35
N LEU A 76 15.68 22.17 33.74
CA LEU A 76 15.35 22.06 32.31
C LEU A 76 16.59 22.18 31.41
N LEU A 77 17.52 23.07 31.76
CA LEU A 77 18.80 23.22 31.04
C LEU A 77 19.70 21.99 31.20
N GLN A 78 19.70 21.34 32.37
CA GLN A 78 20.42 20.08 32.58
C GLN A 78 19.80 18.90 31.82
N VAL A 79 18.46 18.82 31.77
CA VAL A 79 17.76 17.82 30.93
C VAL A 79 18.14 18.01 29.47
N LEU A 80 18.16 19.26 28.99
CA LEU A 80 18.56 19.60 27.64
C LEU A 80 20.03 19.19 27.36
N GLN A 81 20.95 19.40 28.31
CA GLN A 81 22.35 18.97 28.23
C GLN A 81 22.54 17.44 28.23
N SER A 82 21.82 16.72 29.09
CA SER A 82 22.01 15.27 29.29
C SER A 82 21.38 14.43 28.18
N GLY A 83 20.27 14.88 27.60
CA GLY A 83 19.57 14.15 26.54
C GLY A 83 20.11 14.38 25.12
N ASN A 84 20.74 15.53 24.83
CA ASN A 84 20.90 15.99 23.44
C ASN A 84 22.30 16.50 23.06
N SER A 85 23.32 15.69 23.37
CA SER A 85 24.75 16.00 23.15
C SER A 85 25.13 16.47 21.75
N TYR A 86 24.39 16.04 20.73
CA TYR A 86 24.69 16.36 19.32
C TYR A 86 23.97 17.60 18.78
N MET A 87 22.98 18.14 19.52
CA MET A 87 22.15 19.27 19.05
C MET A 87 22.46 20.58 19.77
N VAL A 88 23.07 20.52 20.96
CA VAL A 88 23.28 21.68 21.80
C VAL A 88 24.72 21.80 22.25
N ASP A 89 25.26 23.01 22.12
CA ASP A 89 26.62 23.33 22.49
C ASP A 89 26.71 23.54 24.01
N TYR A 90 27.30 22.56 24.71
CA TYR A 90 27.42 22.54 26.19
C TYR A 90 27.95 23.86 26.81
N PRO A 91 29.01 24.50 26.26
CA PRO A 91 29.57 25.72 26.82
C PRO A 91 28.58 26.89 26.82
N GLN A 92 27.65 26.94 25.86
CA GLN A 92 26.64 27.99 25.80
C GLN A 92 25.61 27.80 26.90
N ILE A 93 25.16 26.58 27.16
CA ILE A 93 24.24 26.32 28.29
C ILE A 93 24.90 26.65 29.63
N ASP A 94 26.15 26.26 29.85
CA ASP A 94 26.84 26.57 31.11
C ASP A 94 27.00 28.07 31.32
N THR A 95 27.28 28.81 30.23
CA THR A 95 27.30 30.28 30.25
C THR A 95 25.91 30.84 30.61
N LEU A 96 24.83 30.29 30.06
CA LEU A 96 23.46 30.70 30.38
C LEU A 96 23.12 30.48 31.87
N ARG A 97 23.50 29.31 32.41
CA ARG A 97 23.31 28.96 33.82
C ARG A 97 24.10 29.89 34.74
N GLY A 98 25.35 30.19 34.39
CA GLY A 98 26.18 31.16 35.09
C GLY A 98 25.58 32.58 35.09
N LEU A 99 25.05 33.03 33.94
CA LEU A 99 24.37 34.33 33.84
C LEU A 99 23.08 34.38 34.68
N LEU A 100 22.29 33.30 34.69
CA LEU A 100 21.09 33.20 35.53
C LEU A 100 21.42 33.25 37.02
N SER A 101 22.49 32.58 37.45
CA SER A 101 22.97 32.60 38.83
C SER A 101 23.52 33.98 39.22
N SER A 102 24.33 34.60 38.35
CA SER A 102 24.85 35.96 38.57
C SER A 102 23.71 36.99 38.66
N LYS A 103 22.65 36.81 37.87
CA LYS A 103 21.47 37.67 37.92
C LYS A 103 20.69 37.52 39.23
N GLU A 104 20.49 36.29 39.70
CA GLU A 104 19.87 36.03 41.01
C GLU A 104 20.64 36.73 42.14
N GLU A 105 21.96 36.56 42.19
CA GLU A 105 22.80 37.21 43.21
C GLU A 105 22.69 38.74 43.15
N HIS A 106 22.66 39.29 41.94
CA HIS A 106 22.51 40.73 41.74
C HIS A 106 21.15 41.23 42.25
N LEU A 107 20.05 40.54 41.93
CA LEU A 107 18.71 40.91 42.39
C LEU A 107 18.56 40.78 43.91
N HIS A 108 19.11 39.73 44.51
CA HIS A 108 19.12 39.56 45.95
C HIS A 108 19.86 40.71 46.65
N ARG A 109 21.00 41.13 46.09
CA ARG A 109 21.76 42.28 46.62
C ARG A 109 20.96 43.57 46.51
N ILE A 110 20.23 43.78 45.41
CA ILE A 110 19.33 44.94 45.25
C ILE A 110 18.27 44.91 46.35
N MET A 111 17.53 43.82 46.48
CA MET A 111 16.47 43.65 47.49
C MET A 111 16.96 43.97 48.92
N LEU A 112 18.10 43.37 49.34
CA LEU A 112 18.66 43.61 50.67
C LEU A 112 19.05 45.07 50.92
N LEU A 113 19.59 45.75 49.91
CA LEU A 113 19.98 47.15 50.05
C LEU A 113 18.78 48.07 50.23
N PHE A 114 17.69 47.83 49.48
CA PHE A 114 16.46 48.59 49.63
C PHE A 114 15.77 48.32 50.97
N HIS A 115 15.71 47.06 51.41
CA HIS A 115 15.09 46.72 52.69
C HIS A 115 15.85 47.33 53.88
N ARG A 116 17.19 47.27 53.85
CA ARG A 116 18.04 47.90 54.88
C ARG A 116 17.89 49.42 54.91
N GLN A 117 17.67 50.02 53.74
CA GLN A 117 17.48 51.46 53.62
C GLN A 117 16.09 51.88 54.12
N ASP A 118 15.04 51.11 53.82
CA ASP A 118 13.68 51.33 54.29
C ASP A 118 13.57 51.20 55.83
N GLU A 119 14.30 50.24 56.41
CA GLU A 119 14.44 50.10 57.87
C GLU A 119 15.16 51.32 58.49
N ALA A 120 16.25 51.79 57.87
CA ALA A 120 16.96 52.98 58.32
C ALA A 120 16.11 54.26 58.21
N ASP A 121 15.31 54.39 57.15
CA ASP A 121 14.40 55.51 56.94
C ASP A 121 13.22 55.47 57.93
N SER A 122 12.67 54.29 58.21
CA SER A 122 11.65 54.07 59.25
C SER A 122 12.15 54.43 60.65
N LEU A 123 13.39 54.04 60.99
CA LEU A 123 14.03 54.42 62.26
C LEU A 123 14.23 55.93 62.36
N LEU A 124 14.65 56.59 61.29
CA LEU A 124 14.76 58.05 61.26
C LEU A 124 13.41 58.74 61.48
N VAL A 125 12.36 58.27 60.82
CA VAL A 125 10.99 58.79 61.01
C VAL A 125 10.51 58.59 62.45
N ASN A 126 10.87 57.48 63.10
CA ASN A 126 10.48 57.18 64.48
C ASN A 126 11.28 57.97 65.53
N HIS A 127 12.53 58.35 65.26
CA HIS A 127 13.37 59.16 66.17
C HIS A 127 13.25 60.68 65.92
N LEU A 128 12.67 61.10 64.79
CA LEU A 128 12.38 62.50 64.45
C LEU A 128 11.58 63.26 65.55
N PRO A 129 10.52 62.68 66.17
CA PRO A 129 9.74 63.33 67.21
C PRO A 129 10.52 63.51 68.51
N GLU A 130 11.49 62.63 68.80
CA GLU A 130 12.30 62.68 70.02
C GLU A 130 13.31 63.81 69.96
N ALA A 131 14.01 63.97 68.82
CA ALA A 131 14.92 65.09 68.59
C ALA A 131 14.18 66.44 68.52
N ALA A 132 12.95 66.46 67.97
CA ALA A 132 12.09 67.65 68.00
C ALA A 132 11.64 68.01 69.43
N ARG A 133 11.34 67.01 70.27
CA ARG A 133 11.01 67.22 71.70
C ARG A 133 12.20 67.77 72.48
N GLU A 134 13.41 67.27 72.23
CA GLU A 134 14.64 67.74 72.86
C GLU A 134 14.97 69.19 72.46
N ALA A 135 14.72 69.57 71.20
CA ALA A 135 14.83 70.95 70.73
C ALA A 135 13.75 71.90 71.30
N THR A 136 12.68 71.36 71.90
CA THR A 136 11.59 72.11 72.54
C THR A 136 11.84 72.33 74.04
N GLN A 137 12.91 71.77 74.62
CA GLN A 137 13.23 71.97 76.05
C GLN A 137 13.71 73.40 76.33
N THR A 138 12.93 74.12 77.14
CA THR A 138 13.16 75.51 77.55
C THR A 138 14.44 75.68 78.38
N ARG A 139 15.36 76.54 77.91
CA ARG A 139 16.57 76.95 78.65
C ARG A 139 16.29 78.23 79.45
N THR A 140 16.26 78.14 80.78
CA THR A 140 16.11 79.29 81.68
C THR A 140 17.43 80.08 81.76
N VAL A 141 17.45 81.33 81.29
CA VAL A 141 18.60 82.25 81.44
C VAL A 141 18.21 83.40 82.37
N VAL A 142 18.85 83.46 83.54
CA VAL A 142 18.70 84.59 84.48
C VAL A 142 19.67 85.69 84.08
N GLN A 143 19.16 86.81 83.54
CA GLN A 143 19.97 88.02 83.38
C GLN A 143 19.85 88.93 84.60
N LYS A 144 21.00 89.43 85.09
CA LYS A 144 21.11 90.44 86.14
C LYS A 144 21.51 91.77 85.48
N LYS A 145 20.71 92.83 85.65
CA LYS A 145 21.04 94.18 85.14
C LYS A 145 22.22 94.78 85.92
N THR A 146 23.20 95.31 85.18
CA THR A 146 24.14 96.35 85.62
C THR A 146 23.48 97.72 85.49
N GLY A 147 23.59 98.57 86.52
CA GLY A 147 23.25 100.01 86.44
C GLY A 147 22.34 100.55 87.55
N ILE A 148 22.97 101.05 88.61
CA ILE A 148 22.57 102.02 89.65
C ILE A 148 21.07 102.39 89.76
N ALA A 149 20.33 101.65 90.58
CA ALA A 149 19.36 102.18 91.55
C ALA A 149 18.99 101.04 92.52
N ARG A 150 19.49 101.15 93.75
CA ARG A 150 19.22 100.23 94.85
C ARG A 150 17.89 100.64 95.50
N LEU A 151 16.79 99.99 95.16
CA LEU A 151 15.75 99.56 96.11
C LEU A 151 14.87 98.47 95.46
N PHE A 152 15.14 97.23 95.89
CA PHE A 152 14.46 95.93 95.73
C PHE A 152 13.05 95.91 95.09
N GLY A 153 12.71 94.98 94.20
CA GLY A 153 13.37 93.73 93.82
C GLY A 153 12.35 92.67 93.37
N GLY A 154 11.76 92.84 92.18
CA GLY A 154 10.90 91.83 91.55
C GLY A 154 11.70 90.96 90.59
N LYS A 155 11.85 89.65 90.89
CA LYS A 155 12.36 88.67 89.92
C LYS A 155 11.20 88.29 88.99
N LYS A 156 11.29 88.61 87.70
CA LYS A 156 10.42 88.00 86.68
C LYS A 156 11.17 86.84 86.05
N THR A 157 10.71 85.62 86.32
CA THR A 157 11.00 84.45 85.51
C THR A 157 10.30 84.67 84.17
N VAL A 158 11.07 84.90 83.11
CA VAL A 158 10.53 84.99 81.75
C VAL A 158 10.81 83.66 81.09
N GLU A 159 9.77 82.84 80.94
CA GLU A 159 9.78 81.71 80.02
C GLU A 159 9.80 82.28 78.60
N LEU A 160 10.93 82.09 77.90
CA LEU A 160 10.96 82.33 76.46
C LEU A 160 10.33 81.12 75.76
N PRO A 161 9.36 81.31 74.86
CA PRO A 161 8.91 80.25 73.97
C PRO A 161 10.09 79.76 73.10
N PRO A 162 10.07 78.49 72.65
CA PRO A 162 11.16 77.93 71.84
C PRO A 162 11.39 78.80 70.60
N SER A 163 12.67 79.10 70.32
CA SER A 163 13.09 79.93 69.19
C SER A 163 12.61 79.29 67.86
N PRO A 164 11.71 79.95 67.10
CA PRO A 164 11.20 79.42 65.83
C PRO A 164 12.32 79.26 64.79
N ASP A 165 13.37 80.06 64.86
CA ASP A 165 14.51 80.02 63.94
C ASP A 165 15.32 78.71 64.05
N LYS A 166 15.47 78.15 65.25
CA LYS A 166 16.20 76.89 65.43
C LYS A 166 15.43 75.69 64.89
N LEU A 167 14.12 75.67 65.10
CA LEU A 167 13.25 74.62 64.57
C LEU A 167 13.20 74.69 63.04
N HIS A 168 13.14 75.90 62.48
CA HIS A 168 13.13 76.11 61.03
C HIS A 168 14.47 75.75 60.39
N ALA A 169 15.60 76.06 61.04
CA ALA A 169 16.93 75.65 60.59
C ALA A 169 17.12 74.12 60.66
N LEU A 170 16.59 73.46 61.69
CA LEU A 170 16.59 71.99 61.80
C LEU A 170 15.74 71.36 60.67
N ASN A 171 14.55 71.88 60.41
CA ASN A 171 13.69 71.40 59.33
C ASN A 171 14.33 71.59 57.95
N GLN A 172 14.94 72.75 57.68
CA GLN A 172 15.68 72.98 56.43
C GLN A 172 16.86 72.02 56.25
N ARG A 173 17.60 71.76 57.34
CA ARG A 173 18.71 70.79 57.32
C ARG A 173 18.21 69.36 57.08
N LEU A 174 17.06 68.99 57.65
CA LEU A 174 16.43 67.69 57.42
C LEU A 174 15.95 67.54 55.98
N LEU A 175 15.28 68.57 55.42
CA LEU A 175 14.86 68.58 54.02
C LEU A 175 16.07 68.48 53.07
N ALA A 176 17.16 69.18 53.36
CA ALA A 176 18.40 69.09 52.58
C ALA A 176 19.02 67.68 52.64
N LEU A 177 19.11 67.07 53.83
CA LEU A 177 19.59 65.69 54.00
C LEU A 177 18.70 64.66 53.32
N GLN A 178 17.37 64.87 53.32
CA GLN A 178 16.43 64.03 52.58
C GLN A 178 16.60 64.19 51.06
N MET A 179 16.69 65.43 50.57
CA MET A 179 16.89 65.70 49.13
C MET A 179 18.23 65.12 48.61
N GLU A 180 19.30 65.23 49.39
CA GLU A 180 20.60 64.64 49.04
C GLU A 180 20.54 63.10 49.03
N ARG A 181 19.84 62.49 49.99
CA ARG A 181 19.65 61.03 50.05
C ARG A 181 18.79 60.53 48.88
N ILE A 182 17.70 61.21 48.54
CA ILE A 182 16.84 60.87 47.39
C ILE A 182 17.63 60.98 46.09
N GLY A 183 18.42 62.04 45.89
CA GLY A 183 19.25 62.19 44.69
C GLY A 183 20.34 61.14 44.55
N ASN A 184 21.03 60.79 45.65
CA ASN A 184 22.02 59.71 45.66
C ASN A 184 21.37 58.34 45.43
N MET A 185 20.17 58.13 45.97
CA MET A 185 19.36 56.93 45.75
C MET A 185 18.94 56.81 44.30
N ASP A 186 18.43 57.88 43.67
CA ASP A 186 18.00 57.86 42.26
C ASP A 186 19.14 57.44 41.34
N ASN A 187 20.33 58.05 41.49
CA ASN A 187 21.52 57.68 40.72
C ASN A 187 21.94 56.21 40.93
N TYR A 188 21.83 55.72 42.17
CA TYR A 188 22.15 54.34 42.51
C TYR A 188 21.12 53.35 41.96
N THR A 189 19.83 53.67 42.06
CA THR A 189 18.73 52.86 41.50
C THR A 189 18.85 52.74 39.98
N ASP A 190 19.26 53.81 39.30
CA ASP A 190 19.43 53.83 37.85
C ASP A 190 20.62 52.98 37.40
N SER A 191 21.72 53.00 38.16
CA SER A 191 22.86 52.11 37.91
C SER A 191 22.48 50.62 38.03
N LEU A 192 21.70 50.26 39.05
CA LEU A 192 21.24 48.88 39.25
C LEU A 192 20.24 48.43 38.17
N ARG A 193 19.30 49.30 37.78
CA ARG A 193 18.39 49.04 36.66
C ARG A 193 19.14 48.86 35.34
N THR A 194 20.17 49.68 35.10
CA THR A 194 21.02 49.57 33.91
C THR A 194 21.74 48.23 33.87
N ARG A 195 22.30 47.78 35.00
CA ARG A 195 22.97 46.47 35.09
C ARG A 195 22.00 45.29 34.93
N ASN A 196 20.79 45.38 35.47
CA ASN A 196 19.74 44.38 35.25
C ASN A 196 19.35 44.29 33.76
N ARG A 197 19.14 45.42 33.10
CA ARG A 197 18.88 45.47 31.65
C ARG A 197 20.02 44.87 30.83
N GLU A 198 21.27 45.12 31.20
CA GLU A 198 22.44 44.53 30.54
C GLU A 198 22.47 43.00 30.70
N LEU A 199 22.21 42.50 31.90
CA LEU A 199 22.13 41.05 32.17
C LEU A 199 21.00 40.41 31.37
N ASN A 200 19.81 41.01 31.34
CA ASN A 200 18.69 40.54 30.52
C ASN A 200 19.07 40.52 29.03
N ARG A 201 19.73 41.56 28.53
CA ARG A 201 20.18 41.63 27.14
C ARG A 201 21.17 40.51 26.80
N LYS A 202 22.17 40.25 27.65
CA LYS A 202 23.14 39.15 27.46
C LYS A 202 22.44 37.80 27.48
N LEU A 203 21.50 37.61 28.40
CA LEU A 203 20.73 36.37 28.56
C LEU A 203 19.87 36.10 27.31
N PHE A 204 19.09 37.08 26.85
CA PHE A 204 18.26 36.92 25.64
C PHE A 204 19.08 36.79 24.36
N ALA A 205 20.25 37.45 24.27
CA ALA A 205 21.15 37.27 23.12
C ALA A 205 21.68 35.84 23.03
N LEU A 206 22.11 35.27 24.16
CA LEU A 206 22.62 33.90 24.24
C LEU A 206 21.50 32.86 24.06
N LEU A 207 20.32 33.11 24.63
CA LEU A 207 19.14 32.27 24.40
C LEU A 207 18.71 32.28 22.94
N GLY A 208 18.81 33.45 22.28
CA GLY A 208 18.58 33.61 20.85
C GLY A 208 19.59 32.81 20.02
N SER A 209 20.89 32.89 20.33
CA SER A 209 21.92 32.13 19.59
C SER A 209 21.75 30.62 19.72
N ILE A 210 21.42 30.12 20.93
CA ILE A 210 21.11 28.70 21.15
C ILE A 210 19.89 28.30 20.31
N ASN A 211 18.82 29.11 20.35
CA ASN A 211 17.60 28.84 19.59
C ASN A 211 17.85 28.86 18.07
N ASP A 212 18.63 29.80 17.56
CA ASP A 212 18.96 29.90 16.13
C ASP A 212 19.83 28.73 15.66
N HIS A 213 20.84 28.34 16.46
CA HIS A 213 21.68 27.17 16.16
C HIS A 213 20.85 25.88 16.12
N MET A 214 19.96 25.70 17.09
CA MET A 214 19.06 24.55 17.14
C MET A 214 18.04 24.57 16.00
N GLN A 215 17.49 25.74 15.67
CA GLN A 215 16.57 25.90 14.53
C GLN A 215 17.24 25.58 13.20
N ALA A 216 18.51 25.96 13.01
CA ALA A 216 19.29 25.61 11.83
C ALA A 216 19.55 24.09 11.75
N ALA A 217 19.91 23.47 12.87
CA ALA A 217 20.09 22.01 12.96
C ALA A 217 18.78 21.25 12.66
N PHE A 218 17.63 21.79 13.11
CA PHE A 218 16.31 21.25 12.79
C PHE A 218 15.97 21.42 11.32
N GLN A 219 16.16 22.61 10.72
CA GLN A 219 15.87 22.83 9.30
C GLN A 219 16.66 21.91 8.38
N TYR A 220 17.94 21.67 8.70
CA TYR A 220 18.79 20.72 7.96
C TYR A 220 18.25 19.28 8.03
N ARG A 221 17.81 18.84 9.22
CA ARG A 221 17.18 17.53 9.41
C ARG A 221 15.81 17.45 8.74
N GLU A 222 14.99 18.48 8.84
CA GLU A 222 13.63 18.54 8.29
C GLU A 222 13.64 18.49 6.76
N GLN A 223 14.63 19.12 6.10
CA GLN A 223 14.85 18.98 4.66
C GLN A 223 15.22 17.54 4.27
N ASN A 224 16.13 16.91 5.01
CA ASN A 224 16.50 15.51 4.79
C ASN A 224 15.31 14.55 5.01
N ILE A 225 14.47 14.84 6.01
CA ILE A 225 13.23 14.11 6.33
C ILE A 225 12.21 14.27 5.18
N ALA A 226 11.97 15.50 4.70
CA ALA A 226 11.04 15.77 3.59
C ALA A 226 11.47 15.08 2.28
N GLN A 227 12.77 15.07 1.98
CA GLN A 227 13.32 14.35 0.83
C GLN A 227 13.18 12.83 1.01
N SER A 228 13.42 12.32 2.22
CA SER A 228 13.24 10.90 2.55
C SER A 228 11.78 10.44 2.38
N HIS A 229 10.79 11.24 2.82
CA HIS A 229 9.37 10.92 2.66
C HIS A 229 8.94 10.77 1.19
N ARG A 230 9.47 11.60 0.28
CA ARG A 230 9.17 11.46 -1.17
C ARG A 230 9.74 10.17 -1.77
N CYS A 231 10.91 9.75 -1.30
CA CYS A 231 11.52 8.51 -1.75
C CYS A 231 10.76 7.29 -1.22
N SER A 232 10.43 7.29 0.08
CA SER A 232 9.66 6.21 0.71
C SER A 232 8.26 6.06 0.10
N THR A 233 7.53 7.16 -0.07
CA THR A 233 6.21 7.11 -0.73
C THR A 233 6.28 6.58 -2.16
N ARG A 234 7.34 6.89 -2.93
CA ARG A 234 7.59 6.32 -4.26
C ARG A 234 7.86 4.82 -4.24
N ILE A 235 8.65 4.33 -3.28
CA ILE A 235 8.95 2.90 -3.15
C ILE A 235 7.70 2.14 -2.75
N ILE A 236 6.97 2.59 -1.73
CA ILE A 236 5.72 1.97 -1.25
C ILE A 236 4.69 1.90 -2.38
N THR A 237 4.47 3.01 -3.11
CA THR A 237 3.54 3.02 -4.25
C THR A 237 3.99 2.09 -5.38
N GLY A 238 5.29 2.00 -5.66
CA GLY A 238 5.87 1.03 -6.59
C GLY A 238 5.66 -0.43 -6.15
N LEU A 239 5.79 -0.73 -4.85
CA LEU A 239 5.51 -2.06 -4.30
C LEU A 239 4.04 -2.43 -4.44
N ILE A 240 3.12 -1.52 -4.10
CA ILE A 240 1.67 -1.75 -4.26
C ILE A 240 1.34 -2.02 -5.73
N PHE A 241 1.89 -1.22 -6.65
CA PHE A 241 1.66 -1.39 -8.09
C PHE A 241 2.20 -2.73 -8.62
N SER A 242 3.41 -3.13 -8.21
CA SER A 242 3.99 -4.41 -8.60
C SER A 242 3.21 -5.62 -8.05
N ALA A 243 2.70 -5.53 -6.81
CA ALA A 243 1.83 -6.55 -6.21
C ALA A 243 0.50 -6.71 -7.00
N ILE A 244 -0.11 -5.60 -7.42
CA ILE A 244 -1.33 -5.61 -8.24
C ILE A 244 -1.04 -6.27 -9.61
N ILE A 245 0.07 -5.93 -10.25
CA ILE A 245 0.47 -6.53 -11.54
C ILE A 245 0.63 -8.05 -11.40
N LEU A 246 1.29 -8.53 -10.33
CA LEU A 246 1.46 -9.96 -10.08
C LEU A 246 0.13 -10.69 -9.88
N LEU A 247 -0.80 -10.07 -9.16
CA LEU A 247 -2.15 -10.61 -8.99
C LEU A 247 -2.87 -10.75 -10.34
N VAL A 248 -2.79 -9.73 -11.19
CA VAL A 248 -3.39 -9.76 -12.54
C VAL A 248 -2.74 -10.85 -13.40
N ILE A 249 -1.41 -10.96 -13.40
CA ILE A 249 -0.69 -12.01 -14.15
C ILE A 249 -1.07 -13.41 -13.64
N SER A 250 -1.12 -13.60 -12.33
CA SER A 250 -1.55 -14.86 -11.71
C SER A 250 -2.96 -15.25 -12.14
N PHE A 251 -3.90 -14.30 -12.07
CA PHE A 251 -5.28 -14.50 -12.51
C PHE A 251 -5.37 -14.85 -14.01
N MET A 252 -4.60 -14.16 -14.86
CA MET A 252 -4.53 -14.46 -16.29
C MET A 252 -3.99 -15.87 -16.56
N ILE A 253 -2.96 -16.31 -15.83
CA ILE A 253 -2.40 -17.67 -15.95
C ILE A 253 -3.46 -18.71 -15.57
N ILE A 254 -4.16 -18.53 -14.45
CA ILE A 254 -5.20 -19.45 -13.97
C ILE A 254 -6.33 -19.55 -14.99
N GLN A 255 -6.85 -18.42 -15.49
CA GLN A 255 -7.88 -18.44 -16.52
C GLN A 255 -7.42 -19.13 -17.81
N ARG A 256 -6.16 -18.92 -18.21
CA ARG A 256 -5.62 -19.55 -19.41
C ARG A 256 -5.45 -21.05 -19.21
N HIS A 257 -5.09 -21.50 -18.00
CA HIS A 257 -5.02 -22.91 -17.64
C HIS A 257 -6.40 -23.56 -17.74
N LEU A 258 -7.41 -22.99 -17.08
CA LEU A 258 -8.79 -23.50 -17.11
C LEU A 258 -9.33 -23.60 -18.54
N ARG A 259 -9.12 -22.56 -19.38
CA ARG A 259 -9.54 -22.57 -20.78
C ARG A 259 -8.84 -23.63 -21.63
N ARG A 260 -7.58 -23.97 -21.32
CA ARG A 260 -6.87 -25.06 -22.01
C ARG A 260 -7.42 -26.41 -21.56
N ASP A 261 -7.65 -26.59 -20.27
CA ASP A 261 -8.17 -27.84 -19.73
C ASP A 261 -9.56 -28.17 -20.29
N THR A 262 -10.44 -27.18 -20.42
CA THR A 262 -11.77 -27.40 -21.01
C THR A 262 -11.68 -27.82 -22.48
N LYS A 263 -10.78 -27.19 -23.26
CA LYS A 263 -10.57 -27.57 -24.67
C LYS A 263 -9.99 -28.98 -24.82
N LEU A 264 -9.02 -29.32 -23.98
CA LEU A 264 -8.41 -30.65 -23.99
C LEU A 264 -9.44 -31.74 -23.66
N ARG A 265 -10.31 -31.49 -22.67
CA ARG A 265 -11.42 -32.39 -22.33
C ARG A 265 -12.39 -32.58 -23.49
N GLN A 266 -12.76 -31.50 -24.18
CA GLN A 266 -13.64 -31.57 -25.35
C GLN A 266 -13.03 -32.40 -26.49
N GLN A 267 -11.74 -32.20 -26.79
CA GLN A 267 -11.04 -32.99 -27.80
C GLN A 267 -10.98 -34.47 -27.42
N MET A 268 -10.76 -34.76 -26.13
CA MET A 268 -10.75 -36.13 -25.61
C MET A 268 -12.12 -36.79 -25.76
N GLU A 269 -13.20 -36.09 -25.40
CA GLU A 269 -14.58 -36.58 -25.57
C GLU A 269 -14.92 -36.82 -27.04
N GLU A 270 -14.49 -35.94 -27.95
CA GLU A 270 -14.71 -36.12 -29.38
C GLU A 270 -13.99 -37.35 -29.93
N ILE A 271 -12.73 -37.58 -29.52
CA ILE A 271 -11.96 -38.78 -29.90
C ILE A 271 -12.61 -40.06 -29.32
N ILE A 272 -13.09 -40.01 -28.08
CA ILE A 272 -13.78 -41.14 -27.45
C ILE A 272 -15.09 -41.45 -28.20
N ASN A 273 -15.88 -40.43 -28.54
CA ASN A 273 -17.12 -40.61 -29.29
C ASN A 273 -16.86 -41.18 -30.69
N LYS A 274 -15.88 -40.64 -31.42
CA LYS A 274 -15.48 -41.19 -32.74
C LYS A 274 -15.05 -42.65 -32.64
N ASN A 275 -14.26 -43.01 -31.64
CA ASN A 275 -13.88 -44.41 -31.42
C ASN A 275 -15.08 -45.30 -31.09
N ARG A 276 -16.03 -44.80 -30.30
CA ARG A 276 -17.27 -45.51 -29.97
C ARG A 276 -18.10 -45.77 -31.23
N ASP A 277 -18.29 -44.76 -32.07
CA ASP A 277 -19.04 -44.88 -33.32
C ASP A 277 -18.40 -45.89 -34.28
N LEU A 278 -17.06 -45.87 -34.41
CA LEU A 278 -16.32 -46.86 -35.19
C LEU A 278 -16.48 -48.28 -34.64
N LEU A 279 -16.42 -48.44 -33.31
CA LEU A 279 -16.64 -49.73 -32.67
C LEU A 279 -18.07 -50.25 -32.89
N ASP A 280 -19.07 -49.39 -32.78
CA ASP A 280 -20.47 -49.78 -32.98
C ASP A 280 -20.77 -50.08 -34.46
N MET A 281 -20.20 -49.33 -35.40
CA MET A 281 -20.23 -49.68 -36.82
C MET A 281 -19.58 -51.05 -37.08
N ARG A 282 -18.40 -51.31 -36.50
CA ARG A 282 -17.72 -52.61 -36.61
C ARG A 282 -18.58 -53.75 -36.07
N LYS A 283 -19.21 -53.58 -34.91
CA LYS A 283 -20.15 -54.57 -34.34
C LYS A 283 -21.32 -54.84 -35.28
N LYS A 284 -21.94 -53.78 -35.83
CA LYS A 284 -23.08 -53.90 -36.75
C LYS A 284 -22.72 -54.65 -38.03
N ILE A 285 -21.55 -54.36 -38.60
CA ILE A 285 -21.03 -55.08 -39.77
C ILE A 285 -20.88 -56.57 -39.46
N ILE A 286 -20.17 -56.92 -38.38
CA ILE A 286 -19.95 -58.33 -37.97
C ILE A 286 -21.29 -59.06 -37.74
N LEU A 287 -22.25 -58.40 -37.09
CA LEU A 287 -23.57 -58.99 -36.81
C LEU A 287 -24.35 -59.27 -38.10
N THR A 288 -24.34 -58.32 -39.04
CA THR A 288 -25.03 -58.46 -40.34
C THR A 288 -24.42 -59.60 -41.16
N ILE A 289 -23.09 -59.67 -41.25
CA ILE A 289 -22.39 -60.75 -41.96
C ILE A 289 -22.72 -62.12 -41.33
N SER A 290 -22.70 -62.19 -40.00
CA SER A 290 -23.02 -63.43 -39.29
C SER A 290 -24.42 -63.93 -39.60
N HIS A 291 -25.39 -63.01 -39.71
CA HIS A 291 -26.75 -63.34 -40.10
C HIS A 291 -26.83 -63.84 -41.56
N ASP A 292 -26.18 -63.14 -42.49
CA ASP A 292 -26.26 -63.43 -43.92
C ASP A 292 -25.51 -64.72 -44.31
N ILE A 293 -24.51 -65.13 -43.53
CA ILE A 293 -23.83 -66.43 -43.68
C ILE A 293 -24.66 -67.57 -43.06
N ARG A 294 -25.40 -67.32 -41.96
CA ARG A 294 -26.17 -68.36 -41.26
C ARG A 294 -27.28 -68.96 -42.12
N ALA A 295 -28.02 -68.13 -42.85
CA ALA A 295 -29.14 -68.57 -43.69
C ALA A 295 -28.72 -69.59 -44.78
N PRO A 296 -27.73 -69.32 -45.65
CA PRO A 296 -27.30 -70.29 -46.65
C PRO A 296 -26.63 -71.52 -46.04
N LEU A 297 -25.89 -71.39 -44.91
CA LEU A 297 -25.32 -72.54 -44.21
C LEU A 297 -26.39 -73.51 -43.69
N SER A 298 -27.49 -72.99 -43.14
CA SER A 298 -28.61 -73.83 -42.69
C SER A 298 -29.25 -74.60 -43.85
N ILE A 299 -29.42 -73.95 -45.01
CA ILE A 299 -29.98 -74.58 -46.22
C ILE A 299 -29.00 -75.61 -46.82
N ILE A 300 -27.69 -75.35 -46.79
CA ILE A 300 -26.65 -76.30 -47.20
C ILE A 300 -26.72 -77.54 -46.30
N ASN A 301 -26.79 -77.36 -44.98
CA ASN A 301 -26.87 -78.47 -44.03
C ASN A 301 -28.12 -79.32 -44.28
N GLY A 302 -29.30 -78.69 -44.41
CA GLY A 302 -30.53 -79.41 -44.72
C GLY A 302 -30.50 -80.09 -46.10
N SER A 303 -29.90 -79.46 -47.12
CA SER A 303 -29.73 -80.08 -48.44
C SER A 303 -28.75 -81.25 -48.39
N ALA A 304 -27.72 -81.19 -47.56
CA ALA A 304 -26.75 -82.26 -47.38
C ALA A 304 -27.38 -83.47 -46.67
N GLU A 305 -28.16 -83.21 -45.62
CA GLU A 305 -28.94 -84.24 -44.90
C GLU A 305 -29.90 -84.97 -45.84
N LEU A 306 -30.71 -84.21 -46.60
CA LEU A 306 -31.60 -84.77 -47.61
C LEU A 306 -30.85 -85.53 -48.72
N ALA A 307 -29.65 -85.08 -49.11
CA ALA A 307 -28.82 -85.77 -50.10
C ALA A 307 -28.27 -87.10 -49.58
N MET A 308 -27.91 -87.18 -48.29
CA MET A 308 -27.43 -88.41 -47.65
C MET A 308 -28.54 -89.47 -47.55
N ASP A 309 -29.76 -89.07 -47.22
CA ASP A 309 -30.90 -89.98 -47.06
C ASP A 309 -31.61 -90.36 -48.38
N THR A 310 -31.32 -89.67 -49.48
CA THR A 310 -31.98 -89.91 -50.77
C THR A 310 -31.28 -90.97 -51.63
N ARG A 311 -31.94 -92.12 -51.84
CA ARG A 311 -31.48 -93.19 -52.75
C ARG A 311 -31.63 -92.85 -54.24
N ASP A 312 -32.59 -92.00 -54.61
CA ASP A 312 -32.80 -91.57 -56.00
C ASP A 312 -31.68 -90.63 -56.47
N ARG A 313 -30.92 -91.08 -57.48
CA ARG A 313 -29.79 -90.36 -58.07
C ARG A 313 -30.19 -88.98 -58.59
N LYS A 314 -31.39 -88.82 -59.16
CA LYS A 314 -31.83 -87.54 -59.75
C LYS A 314 -32.13 -86.50 -58.67
N LYS A 315 -32.89 -86.87 -57.63
CA LYS A 315 -33.17 -86.00 -56.47
C LYS A 315 -31.91 -85.67 -55.66
N ARG A 316 -31.04 -86.66 -55.42
CA ARG A 316 -29.75 -86.45 -54.74
C ARG A 316 -28.85 -85.46 -55.49
N ASN A 317 -28.74 -85.59 -56.81
CA ASN A 317 -27.99 -84.63 -57.62
C ASN A 317 -28.60 -83.22 -57.57
N GLY A 318 -29.93 -83.09 -57.45
CA GLY A 318 -30.60 -81.82 -57.23
C GLY A 318 -30.18 -81.14 -55.91
N HIS A 319 -30.13 -81.90 -54.81
CA HIS A 319 -29.64 -81.40 -53.53
C HIS A 319 -28.16 -81.02 -53.57
N LEU A 320 -27.30 -81.82 -54.20
CA LEU A 320 -25.88 -81.50 -54.39
C LEU A 320 -25.65 -80.25 -55.26
N ALA A 321 -26.46 -80.07 -56.31
CA ALA A 321 -26.44 -78.86 -57.13
C ALA A 321 -26.85 -77.62 -56.32
N ASN A 322 -27.87 -77.74 -55.46
CA ASN A 322 -28.31 -76.67 -54.57
C ASN A 322 -27.21 -76.25 -53.58
N ILE A 323 -26.50 -77.23 -52.98
CA ILE A 323 -25.32 -76.97 -52.14
C ILE A 323 -24.25 -76.21 -52.93
N GLY A 324 -23.95 -76.65 -54.16
CA GLY A 324 -22.95 -75.99 -55.01
C GLY A 324 -23.30 -74.52 -55.32
N VAL A 325 -24.58 -74.22 -55.57
CA VAL A 325 -25.06 -72.85 -55.80
C VAL A 325 -24.94 -72.01 -54.51
N LEU A 326 -25.33 -72.54 -53.35
CA LEU A 326 -25.27 -71.82 -52.08
C LEU A 326 -23.83 -71.58 -51.61
N CYS A 327 -22.91 -72.52 -51.82
CA CYS A 327 -21.49 -72.33 -51.54
C CYS A 327 -20.88 -71.22 -52.40
N LYS A 328 -21.26 -71.15 -53.69
CA LYS A 328 -20.85 -70.03 -54.57
C LYS A 328 -21.41 -68.69 -54.09
N HIS A 329 -22.63 -68.67 -53.59
CA HIS A 329 -23.25 -67.47 -53.01
C HIS A 329 -22.52 -66.99 -51.74
N ILE A 330 -22.17 -67.89 -50.82
CA ILE A 330 -21.38 -67.55 -49.61
C ILE A 330 -20.00 -67.02 -49.99
N LEU A 331 -19.32 -67.65 -50.96
CA LEU A 331 -18.03 -67.17 -51.46
C LEU A 331 -18.12 -65.76 -52.05
N HIS A 332 -19.19 -65.46 -52.79
CA HIS A 332 -19.43 -64.13 -53.32
C HIS A 332 -19.66 -63.10 -52.19
N LEU A 333 -20.45 -63.45 -51.16
CA LEU A 333 -20.67 -62.59 -49.99
C LEU A 333 -19.36 -62.29 -49.24
N LEU A 334 -18.50 -63.30 -49.06
CA LEU A 334 -17.21 -63.14 -48.36
C LEU A 334 -16.22 -62.29 -49.17
N ASN A 335 -16.20 -62.44 -50.50
CA ASN A 335 -15.41 -61.57 -51.38
C ASN A 335 -15.88 -60.11 -51.30
N ASN A 336 -17.20 -59.87 -51.34
CA ASN A 336 -17.74 -58.52 -51.20
C ASN A 336 -17.38 -57.89 -49.84
N LEU A 337 -17.34 -58.68 -48.77
CA LEU A 337 -16.87 -58.22 -47.47
C LEU A 337 -15.37 -57.88 -47.47
N LEU A 338 -14.54 -58.71 -48.09
CA LEU A 338 -13.11 -58.47 -48.21
C LEU A 338 -12.84 -57.19 -49.01
N ASP A 339 -13.63 -56.92 -50.04
CA ASP A 339 -13.55 -55.68 -50.82
C ASP A 339 -13.90 -54.45 -49.95
N VAL A 340 -14.92 -54.54 -49.10
CA VAL A 340 -15.25 -53.47 -48.12
C VAL A 340 -14.13 -53.28 -47.09
N TYR A 341 -13.51 -54.37 -46.62
CA TYR A 341 -12.35 -54.28 -45.70
C TYR A 341 -11.16 -53.59 -46.36
N ARG A 342 -10.85 -53.97 -47.61
CA ARG A 342 -9.75 -53.37 -48.41
C ARG A 342 -9.98 -51.89 -48.68
N LEU A 343 -11.23 -51.50 -48.95
CA LEU A 343 -11.62 -50.10 -49.12
C LEU A 343 -11.40 -49.30 -47.82
N ASN A 344 -11.72 -49.89 -46.66
CA ASN A 344 -11.63 -49.22 -45.36
C ASN A 344 -10.20 -49.14 -44.81
N GLU A 345 -9.30 -50.06 -45.19
CA GLU A 345 -7.89 -50.07 -44.76
C GLU A 345 -7.00 -49.10 -45.57
N ALA A 346 -7.59 -48.29 -46.47
CA ALA A 346 -6.93 -47.25 -47.28
C ALA A 346 -5.73 -47.74 -48.11
N LYS A 347 -5.60 -49.06 -48.33
CA LYS A 347 -4.53 -49.69 -49.14
C LYS A 347 -4.97 -50.07 -50.54
N GLU A 348 -6.09 -49.53 -51.02
CA GLU A 348 -6.44 -49.67 -52.42
C GLU A 348 -5.54 -48.74 -53.25
N THR A 349 -4.45 -49.31 -53.76
CA THR A 349 -3.52 -48.61 -54.64
C THR A 349 -4.27 -48.20 -55.91
N ARG A 350 -4.48 -46.89 -56.06
CA ARG A 350 -5.11 -46.25 -57.21
C ARG A 350 -4.49 -46.77 -58.51
N HIS A 351 -5.27 -47.55 -59.27
CA HIS A 351 -4.89 -48.02 -60.60
C HIS A 351 -5.59 -47.15 -61.65
N ASP A 352 -4.94 -46.05 -62.03
CA ASP A 352 -5.42 -45.16 -63.09
C ASP A 352 -5.22 -45.82 -64.46
N ILE A 353 -6.28 -46.39 -65.02
CA ILE A 353 -6.29 -46.92 -66.39
C ILE A 353 -7.14 -46.00 -67.25
N PRO A 354 -6.60 -45.40 -68.34
CA PRO A 354 -7.40 -44.62 -69.27
C PRO A 354 -8.49 -45.50 -69.90
N PHE A 355 -9.76 -45.17 -69.66
CA PHE A 355 -10.88 -45.88 -70.27
C PHE A 355 -11.80 -44.92 -71.05
N ARG A 356 -12.31 -45.37 -72.18
CA ARG A 356 -13.30 -44.61 -72.96
C ARG A 356 -14.69 -44.85 -72.37
N LEU A 357 -15.23 -43.83 -71.72
CA LEU A 357 -16.56 -43.84 -71.09
C LEU A 357 -17.67 -44.22 -72.09
N SER A 358 -17.56 -43.78 -73.35
CA SER A 358 -18.51 -44.14 -74.42
C SER A 358 -18.59 -45.64 -74.67
N GLY A 359 -17.45 -46.32 -74.84
CA GLY A 359 -17.41 -47.77 -75.05
C GLY A 359 -17.89 -48.58 -73.83
N LEU A 360 -17.68 -48.04 -72.62
CA LEU A 360 -18.17 -48.62 -71.38
C LEU A 360 -19.71 -48.51 -71.28
N LEU A 361 -20.27 -47.33 -71.53
CA LEU A 361 -21.71 -47.13 -71.61
C LEU A 361 -22.36 -47.99 -72.72
N GLU A 362 -21.69 -48.18 -73.85
CA GLU A 362 -22.21 -49.04 -74.92
C GLU A 362 -22.23 -50.51 -74.54
N ARG A 363 -21.18 -51.04 -73.88
CA ARG A 363 -21.19 -52.41 -73.35
C ARG A 363 -22.26 -52.60 -72.29
N ILE A 364 -22.43 -51.63 -71.39
CA ILE A 364 -23.49 -51.65 -70.37
C ILE A 364 -24.85 -51.63 -71.05
N ALA A 365 -25.09 -50.69 -71.96
CA ALA A 365 -26.32 -50.60 -72.71
C ALA A 365 -26.62 -51.89 -73.46
N ALA A 366 -25.66 -52.47 -74.18
CA ALA A 366 -25.82 -53.72 -74.91
C ALA A 366 -26.17 -54.91 -73.99
N GLY A 367 -25.52 -55.02 -72.83
CA GLY A 367 -25.83 -56.03 -71.82
C GLY A 367 -27.27 -55.92 -71.30
N PHE A 368 -27.75 -54.70 -71.09
CA PHE A 368 -29.12 -54.44 -70.65
C PHE A 368 -30.16 -54.52 -71.78
N THR A 369 -29.79 -54.27 -73.04
CA THR A 369 -30.69 -54.44 -74.19
C THR A 369 -31.15 -55.89 -74.32
N HIS A 370 -30.28 -56.86 -74.03
CA HIS A 370 -30.65 -58.27 -74.03
C HIS A 370 -31.72 -58.57 -72.97
N THR A 371 -31.49 -58.15 -71.73
CA THR A 371 -32.45 -58.36 -70.62
C THR A 371 -33.76 -57.58 -70.81
N ALA A 372 -33.72 -56.42 -71.48
CA ALA A 372 -34.89 -55.63 -71.82
C ALA A 372 -35.72 -56.27 -72.95
N ASN A 373 -35.06 -56.81 -73.98
CA ASN A 373 -35.74 -57.54 -75.06
C ASN A 373 -36.39 -58.83 -74.56
N ASP A 374 -35.72 -59.59 -73.67
CA ASP A 374 -36.30 -60.79 -73.04
C ASP A 374 -37.57 -60.47 -72.23
N LYS A 375 -37.76 -59.20 -71.83
CA LYS A 375 -38.94 -58.70 -71.11
C LYS A 375 -39.87 -57.83 -71.97
N GLY A 376 -39.65 -57.73 -73.28
CA GLY A 376 -40.50 -56.97 -74.22
C GLY A 376 -40.42 -55.44 -74.08
N LEU A 377 -39.34 -54.90 -73.52
CA LEU A 377 -39.16 -53.47 -73.27
C LEU A 377 -38.22 -52.84 -74.31
N GLN A 378 -38.66 -51.76 -74.96
CA GLN A 378 -37.79 -50.97 -75.85
C GLN A 378 -36.90 -50.02 -75.04
N CYS A 379 -35.59 -50.26 -75.05
CA CYS A 379 -34.59 -49.31 -74.56
C CYS A 379 -34.32 -48.23 -75.62
N LYS A 380 -34.77 -46.99 -75.40
CA LYS A 380 -34.37 -45.84 -76.23
C LYS A 380 -32.96 -45.39 -75.82
N LYS A 381 -31.99 -45.56 -76.72
CA LYS A 381 -30.59 -45.12 -76.54
C LYS A 381 -30.51 -43.63 -76.88
N ASN A 382 -30.35 -42.75 -75.90
CA ASN A 382 -30.04 -41.35 -76.13
C ASN A 382 -28.87 -40.95 -75.23
N ILE A 383 -27.66 -41.02 -75.77
CA ILE A 383 -26.41 -40.69 -75.06
C ILE A 383 -25.70 -39.63 -75.89
N LEU A 384 -25.95 -38.36 -75.56
CA LEU A 384 -25.22 -37.20 -76.08
C LEU A 384 -24.28 -36.72 -74.97
N LEU A 385 -23.08 -37.29 -74.89
CA LEU A 385 -22.02 -36.76 -74.02
C LEU A 385 -20.65 -37.11 -74.63
N ASN A 386 -20.10 -36.19 -75.43
CA ASN A 386 -18.70 -36.22 -75.81
C ASN A 386 -17.91 -35.39 -74.78
N ILE A 387 -17.66 -35.99 -73.62
CA ILE A 387 -16.83 -35.40 -72.58
C ILE A 387 -15.75 -36.43 -72.21
N ASN A 388 -14.49 -36.07 -72.44
CA ASN A 388 -13.35 -36.80 -71.90
C ASN A 388 -13.28 -36.51 -70.40
N ILE A 389 -14.07 -37.23 -69.60
CA ILE A 389 -14.04 -37.10 -68.14
C ILE A 389 -12.99 -38.10 -67.63
N LEU A 390 -11.92 -37.58 -67.04
CA LEU A 390 -11.01 -38.37 -66.23
C LEU A 390 -11.71 -38.66 -64.89
N ILE A 391 -12.59 -39.67 -64.87
CA ILE A 391 -13.23 -40.13 -63.64
C ILE A 391 -12.24 -41.05 -62.94
N SER A 392 -11.62 -40.52 -61.88
CA SER A 392 -10.78 -41.26 -60.95
C SER A 392 -11.68 -42.07 -60.03
N ASP A 393 -12.24 -43.19 -60.48
CA ASP A 393 -12.79 -44.23 -59.60
C ASP A 393 -12.85 -45.61 -60.28
N THR A 394 -12.65 -46.64 -59.45
CA THR A 394 -12.38 -48.03 -59.78
C THR A 394 -13.48 -48.69 -60.62
N VAL A 395 -13.09 -49.26 -61.77
CA VAL A 395 -13.98 -49.93 -62.73
C VAL A 395 -14.83 -51.09 -62.15
N PRO A 396 -14.48 -51.82 -61.06
CA PRO A 396 -15.40 -52.80 -60.48
C PRO A 396 -16.54 -52.18 -59.63
N VAL A 397 -16.25 -51.13 -58.86
CA VAL A 397 -17.20 -50.53 -57.89
C VAL A 397 -18.21 -49.63 -58.60
N PHE A 398 -17.78 -48.93 -59.65
CA PHE A 398 -18.68 -48.16 -60.50
C PHE A 398 -19.64 -49.07 -61.29
N PHE A 399 -19.18 -50.25 -61.74
CA PHE A 399 -20.04 -51.21 -62.44
C PHE A 399 -21.09 -51.85 -61.52
N SER A 400 -20.75 -52.16 -60.27
CA SER A 400 -21.72 -52.69 -59.30
C SER A 400 -22.72 -51.63 -58.87
N GLY A 401 -22.28 -50.39 -58.63
CA GLY A 401 -23.13 -49.25 -58.26
C GLY A 401 -24.08 -48.80 -59.38
N LEU A 402 -23.56 -48.49 -60.58
CA LEU A 402 -24.42 -48.15 -61.73
C LEU A 402 -25.31 -49.32 -62.16
N GLY A 403 -24.79 -50.55 -62.07
CA GLY A 403 -25.55 -51.76 -62.33
C GLY A 403 -26.75 -51.88 -61.39
N PHE A 404 -26.57 -51.62 -60.09
CA PHE A 404 -27.64 -51.64 -59.11
C PHE A 404 -28.66 -50.51 -59.32
N VAL A 405 -28.20 -49.30 -59.62
CA VAL A 405 -29.06 -48.13 -59.89
C VAL A 405 -29.90 -48.35 -61.17
N LEU A 406 -29.31 -48.87 -62.25
CA LEU A 406 -30.06 -49.20 -63.46
C LEU A 406 -31.00 -50.40 -63.27
N LEU A 407 -30.59 -51.44 -62.54
CA LEU A 407 -31.44 -52.60 -62.26
C LEU A 407 -32.64 -52.21 -61.39
N PHE A 408 -32.44 -51.33 -60.40
CA PHE A 408 -33.53 -50.78 -59.57
C PHE A 408 -34.52 -49.99 -60.43
N HIS A 409 -34.02 -49.18 -61.38
CA HIS A 409 -34.87 -48.38 -62.26
C HIS A 409 -35.68 -49.23 -63.26
N ILE A 410 -35.07 -50.27 -63.84
CA ILE A 410 -35.76 -51.23 -64.74
C ILE A 410 -36.83 -52.02 -63.98
N THR A 411 -36.54 -52.47 -62.75
CA THR A 411 -37.50 -53.23 -61.93
C THR A 411 -38.71 -52.37 -61.53
N HIS A 412 -38.49 -51.08 -61.24
CA HIS A 412 -39.58 -50.12 -60.99
C HIS A 412 -40.38 -49.80 -62.26
N CYS A 413 -39.73 -49.70 -63.42
CA CYS A 413 -40.39 -49.41 -64.70
C CYS A 413 -41.28 -50.57 -65.19
N VAL A 414 -40.91 -51.82 -64.90
CA VAL A 414 -41.74 -53.00 -65.19
C VAL A 414 -43.00 -53.06 -64.31
N LYS A 415 -42.93 -52.62 -63.05
CA LYS A 415 -44.13 -52.53 -62.19
C LYS A 415 -45.09 -51.43 -62.64
N GLY A 416 -44.58 -50.31 -63.17
CA GLY A 416 -45.41 -49.18 -63.65
C GLY A 416 -46.15 -49.42 -64.97
N LYS A 417 -45.90 -50.52 -65.69
CA LYS A 417 -46.60 -50.88 -66.94
C LYS A 417 -47.63 -52.01 -66.79
N LYS A 418 -47.83 -52.53 -65.58
CA LYS A 418 -48.87 -53.54 -65.27
C LYS A 418 -50.03 -52.98 -64.43
N GLN A 419 -50.30 -51.68 -64.54
CA GLN A 419 -51.47 -51.04 -63.94
C GLN A 419 -52.24 -50.28 -65.01
#